data_AF-A0A370Q3M6-F1
#
_entry.id   AF-A0A370Q3M6-F1
#
_cell.length_a   1.000
_cell.length_b   1.000
_cell.length_c   1.000
_cell.angle_alpha   90.00
_cell.angle_beta   90.00
_cell.angle_gamma   90.00
#
_symmetry.space_group_name_H-M   'P 1'
#
loop_
_entity.id
_entity.type
_entity.pdbx_description
1 polymer ?
#
loop_
_entity_poly.entity_id
_entity_poly.type
_entity_poly.pdbx_seq_one_letter_code
_entity_poly.pdbx_strand_id
1 'polypeptide(L)'
;MFLHTHPYPPFIPAQASKLIVGTLPPPRFTTGELKDGDVNFCYGSRDGQLWPILDRLFKLNLPFETTTTAIEHRKNFLQERGIGICDIVAIAKREKIDASDLGMQEVVLRDIISILEQYPNIETLLFMGGNSKNGPEYFFRRILRDKNIDFAVVDPVVPRIHSFVLPESKRKIKTVTLTAPSGAANRAVGALPAYKEMKQKNPKLNTIDFRILQYKPHF
;
A
#
# COMPACT_ATOMS: atom_id res chain seq x y z
N MET A 1 -17.46 -18.91 7.70
CA MET A 1 -16.67 -17.82 7.06
C MET A 1 -15.21 -18.03 7.42
N PHE A 2 -14.31 -17.92 6.44
CA PHE A 2 -12.86 -17.97 6.66
C PHE A 2 -12.41 -16.72 7.43
N LEU A 3 -11.59 -16.90 8.46
CA LEU A 3 -10.99 -15.80 9.23
C LEU A 3 -9.66 -15.40 8.58
N HIS A 4 -9.67 -14.25 7.91
CA HIS A 4 -8.53 -13.70 7.20
C HIS A 4 -7.74 -12.76 8.11
N THR A 5 -6.74 -13.30 8.80
CA THR A 5 -5.86 -12.54 9.70
C THR A 5 -4.58 -12.12 8.99
N HIS A 6 -4.22 -10.84 9.09
CA HIS A 6 -2.95 -10.36 8.54
C HIS A 6 -1.77 -11.05 9.26
N PRO A 7 -0.84 -11.70 8.53
CA PRO A 7 0.20 -12.55 9.15
C PRO A 7 1.38 -11.77 9.74
N TYR A 8 1.64 -10.55 9.29
CA TYR A 8 2.79 -9.76 9.73
C TYR A 8 2.40 -8.55 10.59
N PRO A 9 3.18 -8.19 11.62
CA PRO A 9 3.09 -6.87 12.22
C PRO A 9 3.52 -5.77 11.21
N PRO A 10 3.17 -4.49 11.45
CA PRO A 10 3.79 -3.38 10.72
C PRO A 10 5.32 -3.44 10.83
N PHE A 11 6.04 -3.19 9.73
CA PHE A 11 7.49 -3.00 9.76
C PHE A 11 7.79 -1.51 9.58
N ILE A 12 8.25 -0.86 10.64
CA ILE A 12 8.46 0.59 10.66
C ILE A 12 9.83 0.90 11.30
N PRO A 13 10.84 1.25 10.49
CA PRO A 13 12.12 1.75 11.00
C PRO A 13 11.93 3.00 11.87
N ALA A 14 12.76 3.19 12.90
CA ALA A 14 12.64 4.32 13.82
C ALA A 14 12.78 5.69 13.12
N GLN A 15 13.62 5.75 12.07
CA GLN A 15 13.85 6.92 11.24
C GLN A 15 12.81 7.11 10.13
N ALA A 16 11.74 6.31 10.09
CA ALA A 16 10.80 6.35 8.98
C ALA A 16 10.11 7.72 8.88
N SER A 17 10.20 8.36 7.71
CA SER A 17 9.48 9.60 7.38
C SER A 17 8.22 9.35 6.55
N LYS A 18 8.13 8.18 5.92
CA LYS A 18 7.01 7.76 5.10
C LYS A 18 6.49 6.40 5.53
N LEU A 19 5.20 6.16 5.34
CA LEU A 19 4.57 4.87 5.60
C LEU A 19 3.78 4.43 4.37
N ILE A 20 4.19 3.33 3.76
CA ILE A 20 3.40 2.61 2.74
C ILE A 20 2.21 1.97 3.44
N VAL A 21 1.00 2.24 2.95
CA VAL A 21 -0.25 1.70 3.49
C VAL A 21 -1.01 0.92 2.44
N GLY A 22 -1.16 -0.38 2.65
CA GLY A 22 -2.01 -1.27 1.87
C GLY A 22 -3.31 -1.69 2.53
N THR A 23 -3.96 -2.65 1.90
CA THR A 23 -5.24 -3.19 2.38
C THR A 23 -5.03 -4.41 3.27
N LEU A 24 -4.74 -5.56 2.65
CA LEU A 24 -4.58 -6.87 3.29
C LEU A 24 -3.93 -7.82 2.24
N PRO A 25 -2.97 -8.69 2.60
CA PRO A 25 -2.40 -9.65 1.65
C PRO A 25 -3.42 -10.73 1.26
N PRO A 26 -3.17 -11.54 0.22
CA PRO A 26 -4.05 -12.65 -0.13
C PRO A 26 -4.21 -13.68 1.00
N PRO A 27 -5.37 -14.35 1.15
CA PRO A 27 -5.65 -15.32 2.23
C PRO A 27 -4.59 -16.41 2.47
N ARG A 28 -3.89 -16.83 1.41
CA ARG A 28 -2.80 -17.83 1.50
C ARG A 28 -1.62 -17.39 2.38
N PHE A 29 -1.47 -16.08 2.58
CA PHE A 29 -0.48 -15.51 3.49
C PHE A 29 -0.87 -15.74 4.96
N THR A 30 -2.16 -15.89 5.26
CA THR A 30 -2.66 -16.29 6.59
C THR A 30 -2.45 -17.76 6.85
N THR A 31 -2.66 -18.63 5.85
CA THR A 31 -2.50 -20.09 6.00
C THR A 31 -1.05 -20.55 5.86
N GLY A 32 -0.18 -19.73 5.26
CA GLY A 32 1.20 -20.12 4.94
C GLY A 32 1.34 -20.93 3.65
N GLU A 33 0.25 -21.12 2.89
CA GLU A 33 0.22 -21.82 1.60
C GLU A 33 0.73 -20.92 0.47
N LEU A 34 1.96 -20.43 0.62
CA LEU A 34 2.60 -19.51 -0.31
C LEU A 34 2.84 -20.18 -1.66
N LYS A 35 2.70 -19.40 -2.73
CA LYS A 35 3.02 -19.85 -4.09
C LYS A 35 4.50 -19.60 -4.39
N ASP A 36 5.07 -20.36 -5.32
CA ASP A 36 6.40 -20.05 -5.88
C ASP A 36 6.43 -18.60 -6.39
N GLY A 37 7.42 -17.82 -5.95
CA GLY A 37 7.52 -16.40 -6.25
C GLY A 37 6.89 -15.47 -5.20
N ASP A 38 6.16 -16.01 -4.22
CA ASP A 38 5.75 -15.25 -3.04
C ASP A 38 6.93 -15.08 -2.09
N VAL A 39 7.04 -13.89 -1.48
CA VAL A 39 7.97 -13.62 -0.38
C VAL A 39 7.16 -13.53 0.90
N ASN A 40 7.59 -14.21 1.96
CA ASN A 40 6.86 -14.23 3.24
C ASN A 40 7.04 -12.91 4.04
N PHE A 41 6.60 -11.79 3.44
CA PHE A 41 6.71 -10.43 3.97
C PHE A 41 5.56 -9.55 3.47
N CYS A 42 5.40 -8.36 4.07
CA CYS A 42 4.42 -7.36 3.63
C CYS A 42 4.50 -7.15 2.10
N TYR A 43 3.34 -7.13 1.43
CA TYR A 43 3.23 -7.05 -0.04
C TYR A 43 3.94 -8.15 -0.83
N GLY A 44 4.36 -9.24 -0.20
CA GLY A 44 5.18 -10.27 -0.83
C GLY A 44 4.46 -11.16 -1.83
N SER A 45 3.17 -10.93 -2.12
CA SER A 45 2.44 -11.67 -3.15
C SER A 45 3.05 -11.46 -4.53
N ARG A 46 3.37 -12.55 -5.22
CA ARG A 46 3.80 -12.56 -6.64
C ARG A 46 2.74 -11.96 -7.59
N ASP A 47 1.48 -11.98 -7.16
CA ASP A 47 0.35 -11.42 -7.90
C ASP A 47 0.26 -9.88 -7.72
N GLY A 48 1.04 -9.32 -6.78
CA GLY A 48 1.17 -7.88 -6.53
C GLY A 48 2.36 -7.28 -7.28
N GLN A 49 2.31 -5.96 -7.50
CA GLN A 49 3.31 -5.25 -8.30
C GLN A 49 4.17 -4.27 -7.50
N LEU A 50 3.98 -4.15 -6.17
CA LEU A 50 4.71 -3.15 -5.39
C LEU A 50 6.21 -3.40 -5.44
N TRP A 51 6.65 -4.58 -5.02
CA TRP A 51 8.08 -4.94 -5.04
C TRP A 51 8.68 -4.91 -6.45
N PRO A 52 8.03 -5.45 -7.51
CA PRO A 52 8.53 -5.25 -8.88
C PRO A 52 8.67 -3.79 -9.32
N ILE A 53 7.75 -2.91 -8.91
CA ILE A 53 7.82 -1.46 -9.20
C ILE A 53 9.01 -0.84 -8.48
N LEU A 54 9.17 -1.10 -7.17
CA LEU A 54 10.25 -0.55 -6.37
C LEU A 54 11.62 -1.09 -6.80
N ASP A 55 11.70 -2.37 -7.13
CA ASP A 55 12.89 -3.02 -7.67
C ASP A 55 13.38 -2.34 -8.94
N ARG A 56 12.49 -2.10 -9.91
CA ARG A 56 12.82 -1.38 -11.15
C ARG A 56 13.13 0.10 -10.92
N LEU A 57 12.38 0.76 -10.03
CA LEU A 57 12.55 2.18 -9.73
C LEU A 57 13.90 2.48 -9.07
N PHE A 58 14.35 1.59 -8.18
CA PHE A 58 15.57 1.77 -7.39
C PHE A 58 16.73 0.84 -7.79
N LYS A 59 16.54 0.00 -8.81
CA LYS A 59 17.54 -0.96 -9.32
C LYS A 59 18.08 -1.88 -8.22
N LEU A 60 17.16 -2.45 -7.43
CA LEU A 60 17.49 -3.20 -6.22
C LEU A 60 18.00 -4.62 -6.48
N ASN A 61 17.66 -5.19 -7.64
CA ASN A 61 17.91 -6.60 -8.00
C ASN A 61 17.36 -7.56 -6.91
N LEU A 62 16.10 -7.37 -6.53
CA LEU A 62 15.46 -8.14 -5.47
C LEU A 62 15.30 -9.63 -5.85
N PRO A 63 15.61 -10.56 -4.91
CA PRO A 63 15.12 -11.92 -5.00
C PRO A 63 13.61 -11.98 -4.74
N PHE A 64 12.92 -12.88 -5.44
CA PHE A 64 11.47 -13.10 -5.33
C PHE A 64 11.11 -14.51 -4.84
N GLU A 65 12.06 -15.22 -4.24
CA GLU A 65 11.83 -16.52 -3.64
C GLU A 65 11.34 -16.40 -2.19
N THR A 66 10.69 -17.45 -1.69
CA THR A 66 10.26 -17.55 -0.28
C THR A 66 11.45 -17.84 0.65
N THR A 67 12.39 -16.89 0.75
CA THR A 67 13.63 -17.04 1.53
C THR A 67 13.83 -15.89 2.50
N THR A 68 14.60 -16.14 3.57
CA THR A 68 15.02 -15.08 4.51
C THR A 68 15.79 -13.98 3.80
N THR A 69 16.64 -14.31 2.83
CA THR A 69 17.38 -13.33 2.03
C THR A 69 16.45 -12.35 1.29
N ALA A 70 15.38 -12.85 0.67
CA ALA A 70 14.38 -12.00 0.01
C ALA A 70 13.67 -11.05 0.99
N ILE A 71 13.44 -11.48 2.23
CA ILE A 71 12.86 -10.65 3.29
C ILE A 71 13.86 -9.57 3.72
N GLU A 72 15.11 -9.95 3.98
CA GLU A 72 16.14 -9.01 4.46
C GLU A 72 16.48 -7.94 3.41
N HIS A 73 16.53 -8.27 2.11
CA HIS A 73 16.69 -7.26 1.05
C HIS A 73 15.60 -6.18 1.10
N ARG A 74 14.35 -6.58 1.37
CA ARG A 74 13.20 -5.67 1.47
C ARG A 74 13.29 -4.81 2.73
N LYS A 75 13.63 -5.40 3.88
CA LYS A 75 13.84 -4.67 5.13
C LYS A 75 14.98 -3.66 5.03
N ASN A 76 16.12 -4.07 4.46
CA ASN A 76 17.28 -3.21 4.26
C ASN A 76 16.93 -2.01 3.40
N PHE A 77 16.27 -2.22 2.25
CA PHE A 77 15.78 -1.14 1.41
C PHE A 77 14.86 -0.17 2.17
N LEU A 78 13.87 -0.70 2.90
CA LEU A 78 12.93 0.11 3.68
C LEU A 78 13.64 0.92 4.78
N GLN A 79 14.62 0.32 5.45
CA GLN A 79 15.42 0.97 6.48
C GLN A 79 16.32 2.07 5.90
N GLU A 80 17.05 1.78 4.83
CA GLU A 80 17.92 2.74 4.12
C GLU A 80 17.12 3.96 3.62
N ARG A 81 15.88 3.74 3.17
CA ARG A 81 15.00 4.82 2.70
C ARG A 81 14.19 5.52 3.78
N GLY A 82 14.22 5.01 5.02
CA GLY A 82 13.35 5.52 6.07
C GLY A 82 11.87 5.42 5.71
N ILE A 83 11.45 4.24 5.25
CA ILE A 83 10.08 3.93 4.85
C ILE A 83 9.55 2.79 5.71
N GLY A 84 8.44 3.02 6.41
CA GLY A 84 7.64 1.96 7.01
C GLY A 84 6.69 1.32 6.00
N ILE A 85 6.25 0.10 6.28
CA ILE A 85 5.22 -0.60 5.50
C ILE A 85 4.20 -1.27 6.43
N CYS A 86 2.93 -1.04 6.15
CA CYS A 86 1.81 -1.54 6.94
C CYS A 86 0.59 -1.74 6.04
N ASP A 87 -0.24 -2.73 6.32
CA ASP A 87 -1.58 -2.84 5.73
C ASP A 87 -2.63 -2.41 6.75
N ILE A 88 -3.69 -1.75 6.30
CA ILE A 88 -4.68 -1.12 7.18
C ILE A 88 -5.64 -2.11 7.83
N VAL A 89 -5.87 -3.27 7.21
CA VAL A 89 -6.76 -4.31 7.76
C VAL A 89 -5.94 -5.27 8.60
N ALA A 90 -6.36 -5.47 9.85
CA ALA A 90 -5.79 -6.49 10.74
C ALA A 90 -6.47 -7.85 10.52
N ILE A 91 -7.80 -7.85 10.42
CA ILE A 91 -8.62 -9.05 10.32
C ILE A 91 -9.83 -8.75 9.41
N ALA A 92 -10.24 -9.71 8.60
CA ALA A 92 -11.54 -9.71 7.93
C ALA A 92 -12.14 -11.12 7.92
N LYS A 93 -13.45 -11.22 7.75
CA LYS A 93 -14.13 -12.49 7.42
C LYS A 93 -14.41 -12.56 5.93
N ARG A 94 -14.34 -13.77 5.36
CA ARG A 94 -14.64 -14.04 3.96
C ARG A 94 -15.58 -15.23 3.82
N GLU A 95 -16.58 -15.10 2.96
CA GLU A 95 -17.36 -16.24 2.48
C GLU A 95 -16.58 -17.02 1.43
N LYS A 96 -16.04 -16.31 0.43
CA LYS A 96 -15.17 -16.86 -0.61
C LYS A 96 -13.71 -16.53 -0.32
N ILE A 97 -12.85 -17.55 -0.34
CA ILE A 97 -11.41 -17.41 -0.09
C ILE A 97 -10.73 -16.90 -1.37
N ASP A 98 -10.72 -15.59 -1.54
CA ASP A 98 -9.99 -14.91 -2.62
C ASP A 98 -9.30 -13.62 -2.13
N ALA A 99 -8.51 -13.00 -2.99
CA ALA A 99 -7.76 -11.78 -2.70
C ALA A 99 -8.54 -10.49 -3.02
N SER A 100 -9.84 -10.58 -3.35
CA SER A 100 -10.63 -9.39 -3.71
C SER A 100 -10.96 -8.56 -2.47
N ASP A 101 -10.75 -7.25 -2.53
CA ASP A 101 -11.12 -6.36 -1.43
C ASP A 101 -12.63 -6.35 -1.20
N LEU A 102 -13.44 -6.51 -2.26
CA LEU A 102 -14.91 -6.48 -2.20
C LEU A 102 -15.52 -7.62 -1.38
N GLY A 103 -14.81 -8.75 -1.26
CA GLY A 103 -15.27 -9.93 -0.53
C GLY A 103 -15.04 -9.87 0.98
N MET A 104 -14.40 -8.81 1.50
CA MET A 104 -14.15 -8.65 2.94
C MET A 104 -15.40 -8.20 3.68
N GLN A 105 -15.69 -8.92 4.76
CA GLN A 105 -16.76 -8.63 5.72
C GLN A 105 -16.19 -8.49 7.13
N GLU A 106 -16.94 -7.88 8.05
CA GLU A 106 -16.57 -7.73 9.47
C GLU A 106 -15.10 -7.28 9.68
N VAL A 107 -14.72 -6.23 8.96
CA VAL A 107 -13.33 -5.75 8.89
C VAL A 107 -12.92 -5.08 10.20
N VAL A 108 -11.82 -5.57 10.77
CA VAL A 108 -11.09 -4.98 11.89
C VAL A 108 -9.86 -4.25 11.35
N LEU A 109 -9.80 -2.93 11.59
CA LEU A 109 -8.72 -2.07 11.13
C LEU A 109 -7.61 -1.95 12.17
N ARG A 110 -6.37 -1.74 11.72
CA ARG A 110 -5.27 -1.31 12.58
C ARG A 110 -5.45 0.15 12.99
N ASP A 111 -4.99 0.50 14.19
CA ASP A 111 -4.99 1.89 14.64
C ASP A 111 -3.82 2.66 14.02
N ILE A 112 -4.00 3.09 12.77
CA ILE A 112 -3.01 3.91 12.04
C ILE A 112 -2.75 5.25 12.74
N ILE A 113 -3.74 5.81 13.45
CA ILE A 113 -3.56 7.06 14.18
C ILE A 113 -2.59 6.84 15.34
N SER A 114 -2.79 5.79 16.13
CA SER A 114 -1.85 5.43 17.21
C SER A 114 -0.44 5.15 16.68
N ILE A 115 -0.31 4.42 15.56
CA ILE A 115 0.98 4.20 14.90
C ILE A 115 1.64 5.54 14.56
N LEU A 116 0.90 6.47 13.96
CA LEU A 116 1.47 7.76 13.61
C LEU A 116 1.93 8.54 14.84
N GLU A 117 1.15 8.57 15.92
CA GLU A 117 1.55 9.23 17.17
C GLU A 117 2.82 8.61 17.79
N GLN A 118 2.99 7.29 17.68
CA GLN A 118 4.19 6.59 18.16
C GLN A 118 5.44 6.85 17.32
N TYR A 119 5.29 7.14 16.03
CA TYR A 119 6.38 7.38 15.09
C TYR A 119 6.38 8.84 14.61
N PRO A 120 6.97 9.77 15.40
CA PRO A 120 6.85 11.22 15.19
C PRO A 120 7.52 11.72 13.91
N ASN A 121 8.44 10.94 13.33
CA ASN A 121 9.12 11.28 12.08
C ASN A 121 8.24 11.07 10.85
N ILE A 122 7.18 10.23 10.94
CA ILE A 122 6.31 9.96 9.80
C ILE A 122 5.46 11.19 9.52
N GLU A 123 5.67 11.78 8.35
CA GLU A 123 4.97 12.96 7.84
C GLU A 123 4.10 12.64 6.62
N THR A 124 4.33 11.50 5.96
CA THR A 124 3.62 11.11 4.73
C THR A 124 3.11 9.67 4.77
N LEU A 125 1.82 9.48 4.52
CA LEU A 125 1.24 8.18 4.16
C LEU A 125 1.22 8.02 2.64
N LEU A 126 1.66 6.86 2.16
CA LEU A 126 1.58 6.46 0.75
C LEU A 126 0.54 5.35 0.62
N PHE A 127 -0.69 5.69 0.21
CA PHE A 127 -1.73 4.69 -0.02
C PHE A 127 -1.51 4.00 -1.36
N MET A 128 -1.38 2.67 -1.33
CA MET A 128 -1.23 1.82 -2.53
C MET A 128 -2.60 1.42 -3.11
N GLY A 129 -3.51 2.38 -3.21
CA GLY A 129 -4.90 2.18 -3.62
C GLY A 129 -5.79 3.31 -3.12
N GLY A 130 -6.81 3.66 -3.90
CA GLY A 130 -7.65 4.81 -3.59
C GLY A 130 -8.91 4.49 -2.78
N ASN A 131 -9.80 5.47 -2.74
CA ASN A 131 -11.12 5.41 -2.09
C ASN A 131 -12.14 4.47 -2.78
N SER A 132 -11.71 3.45 -3.53
CA SER A 132 -12.61 2.37 -3.95
C SER A 132 -13.05 1.58 -2.72
N LYS A 133 -14.25 0.97 -2.75
CA LYS A 133 -14.77 0.19 -1.62
C LYS A 133 -13.70 -0.81 -1.13
N ASN A 134 -13.44 -0.76 0.17
CA ASN A 134 -12.45 -1.58 0.88
C ASN A 134 -10.97 -1.36 0.47
N GLY A 135 -10.66 -0.28 -0.25
CA GLY A 135 -9.27 0.15 -0.46
C GLY A 135 -8.66 0.81 0.78
N PRO A 136 -7.35 1.08 0.79
CA PRO A 136 -6.67 1.59 1.97
C PRO A 136 -7.10 3.02 2.32
N GLU A 137 -7.24 3.92 1.33
CA GLU A 137 -7.78 5.27 1.57
C GLU A 137 -9.25 5.22 2.03
N TYR A 138 -10.05 4.28 1.51
CA TYR A 138 -11.45 4.11 1.90
C TYR A 138 -11.59 3.78 3.39
N PHE A 139 -10.81 2.80 3.87
CA PHE A 139 -10.80 2.47 5.29
C PHE A 139 -10.20 3.57 6.13
N PHE A 140 -9.15 4.25 5.65
CA PHE A 140 -8.55 5.35 6.37
C PHE A 140 -9.54 6.50 6.59
N ARG A 141 -10.32 6.87 5.56
CA ARG A 141 -11.41 7.86 5.69
C ARG A 141 -12.47 7.45 6.71
N ARG A 142 -12.74 6.15 6.87
CA ARG A 142 -13.62 5.66 7.94
C ARG A 142 -12.98 5.89 9.32
N ILE A 143 -11.70 5.54 9.51
CA ILE A 143 -10.98 5.81 10.77
C ILE A 143 -11.03 7.29 11.13
N LEU A 144 -10.77 8.18 10.16
CA LEU A 144 -10.82 9.63 10.39
C LEU A 144 -12.21 10.11 10.80
N ARG A 145 -13.27 9.65 10.12
CA ARG A 145 -14.66 9.97 10.49
C ARG A 145 -15.01 9.48 11.89
N ASP A 146 -14.65 8.25 12.23
CA ASP A 146 -14.95 7.65 13.54
C ASP A 146 -14.26 8.44 14.69
N LYS A 147 -13.12 9.10 14.39
CA LYS A 147 -12.38 9.96 15.33
C LYS A 147 -12.66 11.46 15.17
N ASN A 148 -13.62 11.86 14.32
CA ASN A 148 -13.94 13.27 14.00
C ASN A 148 -12.70 14.09 13.55
N ILE A 149 -11.85 13.51 12.71
CA ILE A 149 -10.67 14.17 12.15
C ILE A 149 -10.97 14.62 10.72
N ASP A 150 -10.72 15.91 10.44
CA ASP A 150 -10.89 16.48 9.12
C ASP A 150 -9.84 15.96 8.12
N PHE A 151 -10.27 15.73 6.88
CA PHE A 151 -9.42 15.28 5.79
C PHE A 151 -9.48 16.23 4.60
N ALA A 152 -8.58 17.21 4.61
CA ALA A 152 -8.54 18.30 3.63
C ALA A 152 -7.94 17.82 2.30
N VAL A 153 -8.63 18.13 1.20
CA VAL A 153 -8.10 17.93 -0.16
C VAL A 153 -7.02 18.98 -0.44
N VAL A 154 -5.86 18.52 -0.93
CA VAL A 154 -4.74 19.39 -1.35
C VAL A 154 -4.60 19.35 -2.87
N ASP A 155 -4.62 18.14 -3.46
CA ASP A 155 -4.63 17.93 -4.90
C ASP A 155 -5.60 16.80 -5.25
N PRO A 156 -6.69 17.07 -6.01
CA PRO A 156 -7.67 16.07 -6.39
C PRO A 156 -7.22 15.18 -7.56
N VAL A 157 -6.12 15.52 -8.25
CA VAL A 157 -5.61 14.78 -9.41
C VAL A 157 -4.81 13.57 -8.95
N VAL A 158 -4.94 12.44 -9.64
CA VAL A 158 -4.18 11.22 -9.30
C VAL A 158 -2.70 11.43 -9.67
N PRO A 159 -1.75 11.21 -8.75
CA PRO A 159 -1.92 10.69 -7.39
C PRO A 159 -2.46 11.73 -6.40
N ARG A 160 -3.61 11.45 -5.77
CA ARG A 160 -4.35 12.45 -4.98
C ARG A 160 -3.61 12.79 -3.71
N ILE A 161 -3.57 14.06 -3.37
CA ILE A 161 -2.95 14.55 -2.15
C ILE A 161 -4.02 15.10 -1.22
N HIS A 162 -3.96 14.66 0.03
CA HIS A 162 -4.76 15.20 1.11
C HIS A 162 -3.87 15.47 2.33
N SER A 163 -4.44 16.11 3.35
CA SER A 163 -3.81 16.25 4.64
C SER A 163 -4.82 16.18 5.77
N PHE A 164 -4.35 15.79 6.95
CA PHE A 164 -5.10 15.82 8.20
C PHE A 164 -4.17 16.22 9.34
N VAL A 165 -4.75 16.54 10.50
CA VAL A 165 -4.00 16.88 11.71
C VAL A 165 -4.23 15.81 12.76
N LEU A 166 -3.15 15.31 13.35
CA LEU A 166 -3.22 14.32 14.40
C LEU A 166 -3.82 14.90 15.70
N PRO A 167 -4.63 14.11 16.42
CA PRO A 167 -5.38 14.63 17.56
C PRO A 167 -4.49 14.97 18.77
N GLU A 168 -3.42 14.21 19.03
CA GLU A 168 -2.57 14.41 20.20
C GLU A 168 -1.39 15.32 19.87
N SER A 169 -0.53 14.91 18.92
CA SER A 169 0.69 15.67 18.60
C SER A 169 0.47 16.93 17.78
N LYS A 170 -0.75 17.15 17.26
CA LYS A 170 -1.11 18.26 16.34
C LYS A 170 -0.25 18.33 15.08
N ARG A 171 0.50 17.28 14.75
CA ARG A 171 1.29 17.22 13.52
C ARG A 171 0.36 17.13 12.32
N LYS A 172 0.68 17.89 11.28
CA LYS A 172 0.02 17.79 9.99
C LYS A 172 0.64 16.64 9.20
N ILE A 173 -0.19 15.68 8.79
CA ILE A 173 0.23 14.52 8.01
C ILE A 173 -0.28 14.68 6.58
N LYS A 174 0.60 14.45 5.61
CA LYS A 174 0.27 14.38 4.18
C LYS A 174 -0.12 12.95 3.82
N THR A 175 -1.07 12.79 2.93
CA THR A 175 -1.34 11.49 2.31
C THR A 175 -1.21 11.61 0.79
N VAL A 176 -0.55 10.65 0.16
CA VAL A 176 -0.47 10.51 -1.29
C VAL A 176 -1.15 9.21 -1.69
N THR A 177 -2.19 9.31 -2.51
CA THR A 177 -2.94 8.15 -2.98
C THR A 177 -2.47 7.77 -4.37
N LEU A 178 -1.71 6.68 -4.43
CA LEU A 178 -1.13 6.16 -5.65
C LEU A 178 -2.09 5.17 -6.32
N THR A 179 -1.90 4.97 -7.62
CA THR A 179 -2.54 3.90 -8.38
C THR A 179 -2.14 2.56 -7.80
N ALA A 180 -3.11 1.71 -7.45
CA ALA A 180 -2.85 0.44 -6.80
C ALA A 180 -1.86 -0.44 -7.59
N PRO A 181 -0.85 -1.05 -6.95
CA PRO A 181 0.12 -1.94 -7.57
C PRO A 181 -0.47 -3.35 -7.68
N SER A 182 -1.61 -3.47 -8.36
CA SER A 182 -2.34 -4.72 -8.56
C SER A 182 -2.79 -4.86 -10.01
N GLY A 183 -2.75 -6.09 -10.53
CA GLY A 183 -3.27 -6.40 -11.86
C GLY A 183 -4.76 -6.07 -12.02
N ALA A 184 -5.55 -6.16 -10.94
CA ALA A 184 -6.96 -5.80 -10.94
C ALA A 184 -7.20 -4.32 -11.30
N ALA A 185 -6.23 -3.45 -11.01
CA ALA A 185 -6.31 -2.03 -11.34
C ALA A 185 -5.94 -1.71 -12.80
N ASN A 186 -5.42 -2.66 -13.57
CA ASN A 186 -4.93 -2.40 -14.94
C ASN A 186 -6.02 -1.86 -15.88
N ARG A 187 -7.26 -2.33 -15.73
CA ARG A 187 -8.40 -1.81 -16.52
C ARG A 187 -8.66 -0.33 -16.21
N ALA A 188 -8.64 0.04 -14.93
CA ALA A 188 -8.81 1.43 -14.51
C ALA A 188 -7.65 2.31 -15.00
N VAL A 189 -6.41 1.81 -14.91
CA VAL A 189 -5.23 2.49 -15.47
C VAL A 189 -5.37 2.73 -16.97
N GLY A 190 -5.84 1.72 -17.72
CA GLY A 190 -6.10 1.82 -19.15
C GLY A 190 -7.08 2.93 -19.54
N ALA A 191 -7.98 3.31 -18.63
CA ALA A 191 -8.95 4.37 -18.86
C ALA A 191 -8.40 5.77 -18.57
N LEU A 192 -7.29 5.91 -17.82
CA LEU A 192 -6.73 7.21 -17.43
C LEU A 192 -6.21 7.98 -18.65
N PRO A 193 -6.59 9.27 -18.81
CA PRO A 193 -6.06 10.12 -19.88
C PRO A 193 -4.53 10.17 -19.91
N ALA A 194 -3.88 10.33 -18.74
CA ALA A 194 -2.43 10.36 -18.62
C ALA A 194 -1.76 9.05 -19.11
N TYR A 195 -2.38 7.89 -18.86
CA TYR A 195 -1.88 6.61 -19.37
C TYR A 195 -2.02 6.51 -20.89
N LYS A 196 -3.16 6.95 -21.43
CA LYS A 196 -3.39 6.96 -22.89
C LYS A 196 -2.41 7.88 -23.61
N GLU A 197 -2.14 9.06 -23.06
CA GLU A 197 -1.14 9.98 -23.60
C GLU A 197 0.28 9.39 -23.57
N MET A 198 0.65 8.75 -22.45
CA MET A 198 1.92 8.03 -22.34
C MET A 198 2.06 6.94 -23.41
N LYS A 199 0.98 6.16 -23.64
CA LYS A 199 0.95 5.11 -24.68
C LYS A 199 1.02 5.65 -26.11
N GLN A 200 0.42 6.82 -26.37
CA GLN A 200 0.53 7.48 -27.68
C GLN A 200 1.97 7.94 -27.95
N LYS A 201 2.64 8.51 -26.94
CA LYS A 201 4.04 8.94 -27.03
C LYS A 201 5.01 7.77 -27.17
N ASN A 202 4.77 6.67 -26.44
CA ASN A 202 5.58 5.46 -26.55
C ASN A 202 4.73 4.19 -26.37
N PRO A 203 4.34 3.52 -27.48
CA PRO A 203 3.52 2.32 -27.44
C PRO A 203 4.16 1.12 -26.73
N LYS A 204 5.48 1.11 -26.47
CA LYS A 204 6.14 0.01 -25.75
C LYS A 204 5.89 0.06 -24.24
N LEU A 205 5.53 1.23 -23.70
CA LEU A 205 5.25 1.38 -22.27
C LEU A 205 3.96 0.64 -21.87
N ASN A 206 3.92 0.19 -20.62
CA ASN A 206 2.81 -0.56 -20.05
C ASN A 206 2.35 0.02 -18.69
N THR A 207 1.40 -0.66 -18.05
CA THR A 207 0.81 -0.19 -16.79
C THR A 207 1.79 -0.21 -15.60
N ILE A 208 2.86 -1.01 -15.66
CA ILE A 208 3.94 -0.97 -14.66
C ILE A 208 4.79 0.28 -14.88
N ASP A 209 5.16 0.60 -16.12
CA ASP A 209 5.93 1.80 -16.44
C ASP A 209 5.21 3.08 -16.02
N PHE A 210 3.89 3.13 -16.25
CA PHE A 210 3.03 4.21 -15.79
C PHE A 210 3.09 4.38 -14.26
N ARG A 211 3.03 3.28 -13.51
CA ARG A 211 3.12 3.33 -12.04
C ARG A 211 4.52 3.73 -11.58
N ILE A 212 5.59 3.26 -12.22
CA ILE A 212 6.96 3.69 -11.93
C ILE A 212 7.08 5.21 -12.08
N LEU A 213 6.59 5.77 -13.19
CA LEU A 213 6.60 7.22 -13.42
C LEU A 213 5.78 7.97 -12.36
N GLN A 214 4.62 7.43 -11.98
CA GLN A 214 3.76 8.02 -10.96
C GLN A 214 4.36 7.92 -9.55
N TYR A 215 5.07 6.83 -9.22
CA TYR A 215 5.57 6.56 -7.87
C TYR A 215 6.88 7.33 -7.62
N LYS A 216 7.71 7.49 -8.65
CA LYS A 216 9.03 8.14 -8.57
C LYS A 216 9.08 9.46 -7.78
N PRO A 217 8.16 10.43 -7.94
CA PRO A 217 8.22 11.68 -7.18
C PRO A 217 7.84 11.56 -5.69
N HIS A 218 7.43 10.38 -5.22
CA HIS A 218 6.89 10.19 -3.87
C HIS A 218 7.71 9.24 -2.99
N PHE A 219 8.61 8.46 -3.58
CA PHE A 219 9.50 7.51 -2.91
C PHE A 219 10.95 8.00 -2.97
#